data_AF-A0A7C4FN24-F1
#
_entry.id   AF-A0A7C4FN24-F1
#
_cell.length_a   1.000
_cell.length_b   1.000
_cell.length_c   1.000
_cell.angle_alpha   90.00
_cell.angle_beta   90.00
_cell.angle_gamma   90.00
#
_symmetry.space_group_name_H-M   'P 1'
#
loop_
_entity.id
_entity.type
_entity.pdbx_description
1 polymer ?
#
loop_
_entity_poly.entity_id
_entity_poly.type
_entity_poly.pdbx_seq_one_letter_code
_entity_poly.pdbx_strand_id
1 'polypeptide(L)' 'MHAETAARLFDIPLSHVTTEQRQIGKRINFSVLYGLTPFGLSQDLKIPFRDAKSYIEKYFAQYPDVQLWMERVIDSL' A
#
# COMPACT_ATOMS: atom_id res chain seq x y z
N MET A 1 -7.35 10.81 -1.13
CA MET A 1 -6.62 9.66 -1.73
C MET A 1 -5.32 9.32 -0.99
N HIS A 2 -4.13 9.90 -1.24
CA HIS A 2 -2.89 9.42 -0.57
C HIS A 2 -2.87 9.59 0.96
N ALA A 3 -3.33 10.74 1.47
CA ALA A 3 -3.43 10.97 2.91
C ALA A 3 -4.47 10.05 3.57
N GLU A 4 -5.51 9.67 2.83
CA GLU A 4 -6.54 8.74 3.29
C GLU A 4 -6.02 7.30 3.33
N THR A 5 -5.27 6.86 2.30
CA THR A 5 -4.53 5.59 2.35
C THR A 5 -3.60 5.59 3.56
N ALA A 6 -2.84 6.66 3.78
CA ALA A 6 -1.93 6.76 4.92
C ALA A 6 -2.68 6.67 6.26
N ALA A 7 -3.75 7.45 6.46
CA ALA A 7 -4.57 7.42 7.66
C ALA A 7 -4.99 6.00 8.03
N ARG A 8 -5.45 5.21 7.04
CA ARG A 8 -5.88 3.82 7.24
C ARG A 8 -4.72 2.87 7.50
N LEU A 9 -3.60 3.01 6.79
CA LEU A 9 -2.42 2.16 6.97
C LEU A 9 -1.83 2.30 8.38
N PHE A 10 -1.76 3.54 8.86
CA PHE A 10 -1.21 3.91 10.16
C PHE A 10 -2.24 3.88 11.30
N ASP A 11 -3.52 3.66 10.99
CA ASP A 11 -4.63 3.66 11.94
C ASP A 11 -4.72 4.96 12.76
N ILE A 12 -4.72 6.10 12.07
CA ILE A 12 -4.78 7.44 12.66
C ILE A 12 -5.83 8.31 11.98
N PRO A 13 -6.36 9.35 12.65
CA PRO A 13 -7.24 10.32 12.00
C PRO A 13 -6.54 11.02 10.84
N LEU A 14 -7.29 11.35 9.78
CA LEU A 14 -6.76 12.04 8.59
C LEU A 14 -6.01 13.34 8.92
N SER A 15 -6.47 14.07 9.94
CA SER A 15 -5.84 15.30 10.43
C SER A 15 -4.46 15.09 11.07
N HIS A 16 -4.14 13.86 11.47
CA HIS A 16 -2.87 13.50 12.12
C HIS A 16 -1.85 12.92 11.13
N VAL A 17 -2.23 12.79 9.86
CA VAL A 17 -1.34 12.25 8.83
C VAL A 17 -0.20 13.23 8.55
N THR A 18 1.03 12.79 8.77
CA THR A 18 2.21 13.60 8.46
C THR A 18 2.52 13.58 6.96
N THR A 19 3.37 14.52 6.53
CA THR A 19 3.86 14.57 5.14
C THR A 19 4.56 13.26 4.76
N GLU A 20 5.38 12.70 5.64
CA GLU A 20 6.10 11.45 5.44
C GLU A 20 5.13 10.27 5.25
N GLN A 21 4.12 10.17 6.12
CA GLN A 21 3.09 9.13 6.03
C GLN A 21 2.29 9.26 4.73
N ARG A 22 1.95 10.48 4.31
CA ARG A 22 1.29 10.73 3.02
C ARG A 22 2.16 10.29 1.84
N GLN A 23 3.48 10.46 1.89
CA GLN A 23 4.39 9.97 0.84
C GLN A 23 4.45 8.44 0.80
N ILE A 24 4.39 7.78 1.97
CA ILE A 24 4.28 6.32 2.06
C ILE A 24 2.97 5.85 1.43
N GLY A 25 1.83 6.47 1.78
CA GLY A 25 0.54 6.17 1.17
C GLY A 25 0.51 6.39 -0.35
N LYS A 26 1.22 7.42 -0.84
CA LYS A 26 1.43 7.61 -2.28
C LYS A 26 2.19 6.45 -2.90
N ARG A 27 3.35 6.09 -2.34
CA ARG A 27 4.19 5.01 -2.86
C ARG A 27 3.42 3.69 -2.89
N ILE A 28 2.73 3.32 -1.82
CA ILE A 28 1.94 2.08 -1.76
C ILE A 28 0.85 2.05 -2.83
N ASN A 29 0.11 3.14 -3.05
CA ASN A 29 -0.89 3.21 -4.12
C ASN A 29 -0.29 2.90 -5.51
N PHE A 30 0.96 3.33 -5.79
CA PHE A 30 1.62 3.03 -7.06
C PHE A 30 2.27 1.65 -7.06
N SER A 31 2.99 1.28 -6.00
CA SER A 31 3.72 0.03 -5.88
C SER A 31 2.81 -1.19 -5.96
N VAL A 32 1.63 -1.16 -5.34
CA VAL A 32 0.68 -2.29 -5.39
C VAL A 32 0.16 -2.51 -6.82
N LEU A 33 -0.18 -1.44 -7.54
CA LEU A 33 -0.66 -1.53 -8.93
C LEU A 33 0.39 -2.08 -9.90
N TYR A 34 1.68 -1.90 -9.60
CA TYR A 34 2.78 -2.41 -10.42
C TYR A 34 3.36 -3.75 -9.92
N GLY A 35 2.65 -4.44 -9.03
CA GLY A 35 3.04 -5.79 -8.59
C GLY A 35 4.27 -5.83 -7.67
N LEU A 36 4.59 -4.74 -6.95
CA LEU A 36 5.65 -4.81 -5.93
C LEU A 36 5.26 -5.82 -4.84
N THR A 37 6.20 -6.72 -4.57
CA THR A 37 6.11 -7.64 -3.43
C THR A 37 6.40 -6.92 -2.11
N PRO A 38 6.00 -7.49 -0.95
CA PRO A 38 6.42 -6.97 0.37
C PRO A 38 7.93 -6.77 0.50
N PHE A 39 8.73 -7.61 -0.17
CA PHE A 39 10.18 -7.47 -0.19
C PHE A 39 10.60 -6.21 -0.94
N GLY A 40 10.10 -5.99 -2.17
CA GLY A 40 10.41 -4.79 -2.95
C GLY A 40 10.01 -3.51 -2.21
N LEU A 41 8.82 -3.51 -1.60
CA LEU A 41 8.33 -2.37 -0.83
C LEU A 41 9.19 -2.08 0.41
N SER A 42 9.69 -3.12 1.09
CA SER A 42 10.59 -2.96 2.24
C SER A 42 11.89 -2.25 1.86
N GLN A 43 12.42 -2.55 0.67
CA GLN A 43 13.65 -1.93 0.16
C GLN A 43 13.41 -0.46 -0.23
N ASP A 44 12.31 -0.17 -0.93
CA ASP A 44 11.98 1.20 -1.37
C ASP A 44 11.71 2.14 -0.18
N LEU A 45 10.91 1.67 0.78
CA LEU A 45 10.54 2.46 1.95
C LEU A 45 11.60 2.45 3.06
N LYS A 46 12.61 1.57 2.97
CA LYS A 46 13.62 1.33 4.01
C LYS A 46 12.98 1.02 5.36
N ILE A 47 12.00 0.11 5.35
CA ILE A 47 11.27 -0.36 6.53
C ILE A 47 11.46 -1.86 6.75
N PRO A 48 11.23 -2.37 7.97
CA PRO A 48 11.19 -3.81 8.20
C PRO A 48 10.22 -4.52 7.25
N PHE A 49 10.62 -5.69 6.76
CA PHE A 49 9.79 -6.53 5.88
C PHE A 49 8.39 -6.81 6.46
N ARG A 50 8.31 -7.04 7.77
CA ARG A 50 7.04 -7.26 8.47
C ARG A 50 6.06 -6.09 8.32
N ASP A 51 6.57 -4.86 8.34
CA ASP A 51 5.76 -3.64 8.26
C ASP A 51 5.29 -3.47 6.81
N ALA A 52 6.19 -3.68 5.84
CA ALA A 52 5.84 -3.68 4.42
C ALA A 52 4.76 -4.72 4.07
N LYS A 53 4.87 -5.95 4.62
CA LYS A 53 3.86 -7.00 4.48
C LYS A 53 2.52 -6.55 5.05
N SER A 54 2.51 -6.03 6.29
CA SER A 54 1.29 -5.53 6.93
C SER A 54 0.63 -4.41 6.13
N TYR A 55 1.41 -3.50 5.54
CA TYR A 55 0.86 -2.43 4.71
C TYR A 55 0.19 -2.94 3.44
N ILE A 56 0.77 -3.92 2.76
CA ILE A 56 0.17 -4.52 1.56
C ILE A 56 -1.11 -5.27 1.92
N GLU A 57 -1.11 -6.04 3.01
CA GLU A 57 -2.31 -6.75 3.49
C GLU A 57 -3.44 -5.78 3.85
N LYS A 58 -3.13 -4.72 4.60
CA LYS A 58 -4.11 -3.66 4.93
C LYS A 58 -4.64 -2.96 3.69
N TYR A 59 -3.79 -2.73 2.69
CA TYR A 59 -4.20 -2.11 1.44
C TYR A 59 -5.22 -2.97 0.70
N PHE A 60 -4.95 -4.27 0.50
CA PHE A 60 -5.89 -5.15 -0.20
C PHE A 60 -7.17 -5.40 0.59
N ALA A 61 -7.08 -5.51 1.93
CA ALA A 61 -8.27 -5.58 2.78
C ALA A 61 -9.16 -4.34 2.60
N GLN A 62 -8.57 -3.17 2.38
CA GLN A 62 -9.29 -1.93 2.16
C GLN A 62 -9.82 -1.78 0.73
N TYR A 63 -9.15 -2.37 -0.25
CA TYR A 63 -9.45 -2.26 -1.68
C TYR A 63 -9.53 -3.66 -2.34
N PRO A 64 -10.48 -4.51 -1.95
CA PRO A 64 -10.57 -5.90 -2.44
C PRO A 64 -10.76 -5.97 -3.96
N ASP A 65 -11.45 -4.99 -4.56
CA ASP A 65 -11.65 -4.92 -6.01
C ASP A 65 -10.33 -4.73 -6.78
N VAL A 66 -9.33 -4.10 -6.18
CA VAL A 66 -8.00 -3.94 -6.79
C VAL A 66 -7.30 -5.29 -6.88
N GLN A 67 -7.44 -6.13 -5.85
CA GLN A 67 -6.88 -7.48 -5.87
C GLN A 67 -7.52 -8.33 -6.97
N LEU A 68 -8.86 -8.32 -7.05
CA LEU A 68 -9.61 -9.04 -8.07
C LEU A 68 -9.27 -8.58 -9.49
N TRP A 69 -9.07 -7.26 -9.68
CA TRP A 69 -8.65 -6.73 -10.96
C TRP A 69 -7.22 -7.18 -11.33
N MET A 70 -6.29 -7.12 -10.38
CA MET A 70 -4.91 -7.59 -10.62
C MET A 70 -4.84 -9.06 -11.01
N GLU A 71 -5.57 -9.93 -10.31
CA GLU A 71 -5.65 -11.37 -10.63
C GLU A 71 -6.13 -11.58 -12.07
N ARG A 72 -7.18 -10.87 -12.49
CA ARG A 72 -7.71 -10.94 -13.87
C ARG A 72 -6.72 -10.45 -14.92
N VAL A 73 -5.95 -9.40 -14.63
CA VAL A 73 -4.97 -8.86 -15.59
C VAL A 73 -3.80 -9.83 -15.76
N ILE A 74 -3.31 -10.44 -14.67
CA ILE A 74 -2.20 -11.40 -14.71
C ILE A 74 -2.61 -12.68 -15.46
N ASP A 75 -3.82 -13.19 -15.24
CA ASP A 75 -4.33 -14.39 -15.93
C ASP A 75 -4.60 -14.17 -17.44
N SER A 76 -4.65 -12.92 -17.89
CA SER A 76 -4.90 -12.56 -19.30
C SER A 76 -3.63 -12.37 -20.15
N LEU A 77 -2.45 -12.62 -19.57
CA LEU A 77 -1.13 -12.58 -20.22
C LEU A 77 -0.57 -13.99 -20.45
#